data_AF-A0A934SBM4-F1
#
_entry.id   AF-A0A934SBM4-F1
#
_cell.length_a   1.000
_cell.length_b   1.000
_cell.length_c   1.000
_cell.angle_alpha   90.00
_cell.angle_beta   90.00
_cell.angle_gamma   90.00
#
_symmetry.space_group_name_H-M   'P 1'
#
loop_
_entity.id
_entity.type
_entity.pdbx_description
1 polymer ?
#
loop_
_entity_poly.entity_id
_entity_poly.type
_entity_poly.pdbx_seq_one_letter_code
_entity_poly.pdbx_strand_id
1 'polypeptide(L)'
;MSFPEDTIYFYAQTDPYAEFSNFAPFGVEMGGLWWRSVEHYFQAQKFHDAAYRERIRVALRPKDAKALGMTRQFPLRADWEQVKDAVMFDAVLRKFMTHPTLTEMLLETRDRVIVENAPMDAYWGCGPDGQGLNRLGQILMQVRERLREGRG
;
A
#
# COMPACT_ATOMS: atom_id res chain seq x y z
N MET A 1 11.55 -5.27 18.52
CA MET A 1 11.38 -6.67 18.05
C MET A 1 12.50 -6.95 17.06
N SER A 2 13.11 -8.13 17.08
CA SER A 2 14.07 -8.53 16.04
C SER A 2 13.31 -9.36 15.02
N PHE A 3 13.31 -8.93 13.76
CA PHE A 3 12.77 -9.75 12.68
C PHE A 3 13.76 -10.90 12.35
N PRO A 4 13.29 -12.04 11.82
CA PRO A 4 14.16 -13.15 11.39
C PRO A 4 15.26 -12.72 10.39
N GLU A 5 16.36 -13.47 10.30
CA GLU A 5 17.48 -13.17 9.39
C GLU A 5 17.07 -13.16 7.90
N ASP A 6 16.08 -13.96 7.51
CA ASP A 6 15.59 -14.09 6.13
C ASP A 6 14.47 -13.09 5.77
N THR A 7 14.28 -12.07 6.61
CA THR A 7 13.29 -11.01 6.41
C THR A 7 13.56 -10.23 5.12
N ILE A 8 12.50 -10.03 4.33
CA ILE A 8 12.52 -9.18 3.16
C ILE A 8 12.25 -7.75 3.60
N TYR A 9 13.21 -6.85 3.34
CA TYR A 9 13.04 -5.42 3.53
C TYR A 9 12.88 -4.73 2.18
N PHE A 10 11.92 -3.80 2.08
CA PHE A 10 11.75 -2.95 0.91
C PHE A 10 11.47 -1.51 1.33
N TYR A 11 11.97 -0.53 0.59
CA TYR A 11 11.63 0.89 0.81
C TYR A 11 11.80 1.75 -0.45
N ALA A 12 13.00 1.82 -1.01
CA ALA A 12 13.31 2.66 -2.16
C ALA A 12 13.02 1.96 -3.49
N GLN A 13 12.82 2.75 -4.55
CA GLN A 13 12.55 2.23 -5.91
C GLN A 13 13.71 1.40 -6.49
N THR A 14 14.89 1.46 -5.90
CA THR A 14 16.08 0.72 -6.30
C THR A 14 16.29 -0.56 -5.50
N ASP A 15 15.49 -0.78 -4.46
CA ASP A 15 15.64 -1.96 -3.60
C ASP A 15 14.97 -3.17 -4.26
N PRO A 16 15.47 -4.39 -4.00
CA PRO A 16 14.71 -5.59 -4.26
C PRO A 16 13.29 -5.45 -3.68
N TYR A 17 12.27 -5.87 -4.44
CA TYR A 17 10.86 -5.76 -4.04
C TYR A 17 10.34 -4.32 -3.92
N ALA A 18 10.96 -3.34 -4.59
CA ALA A 18 10.43 -1.99 -4.77
C ALA A 18 8.96 -1.98 -5.23
N GLU A 19 8.56 -3.00 -6.00
CA GLU A 19 7.20 -3.22 -6.49
C GLU A 19 6.19 -3.44 -5.37
N PHE A 20 6.61 -3.79 -4.14
CA PHE A 20 5.70 -3.95 -3.00
C PHE A 20 5.24 -2.60 -2.45
N SER A 21 5.99 -1.53 -2.69
CA SER A 21 5.63 -0.18 -2.27
C SER A 21 4.30 0.29 -2.88
N ASN A 22 3.50 1.01 -2.10
CA ASN A 22 2.28 1.68 -2.58
C ASN A 22 2.57 2.84 -3.55
N PHE A 23 3.84 3.27 -3.60
CA PHE A 23 4.37 4.28 -4.51
C PHE A 23 4.83 3.69 -5.85
N ALA A 24 4.92 2.36 -5.97
CA ALA A 24 5.29 1.73 -7.22
C ALA A 24 4.21 1.99 -8.30
N PRO A 25 4.59 2.20 -9.57
CA PRO A 25 3.69 2.62 -10.64
C PRO A 25 2.84 1.47 -11.21
N PHE A 26 2.26 0.65 -10.33
CA PHE A 26 1.35 -0.43 -10.67
C PHE A 26 -0.08 0.02 -10.39
N GLY A 27 -0.74 0.47 -11.45
CA GLY A 27 -2.11 0.99 -11.35
C GLY A 27 -3.14 -0.10 -11.05
N VAL A 28 -4.29 0.33 -10.54
CA VAL A 28 -5.39 -0.55 -10.14
C VAL A 28 -6.72 -0.01 -10.60
N GLU A 29 -7.64 -0.92 -10.95
CA GLU A 29 -9.04 -0.59 -11.17
C GLU A 29 -9.85 -0.82 -9.89
N MET A 30 -10.42 0.25 -9.35
CA MET A 30 -11.21 0.24 -8.12
C MET A 30 -12.42 1.15 -8.29
N GLY A 31 -13.62 0.61 -8.06
CA GLY A 31 -14.88 1.34 -8.23
C GLY A 31 -15.14 1.81 -9.66
N GLY A 32 -14.72 1.03 -10.66
CA GLY A 32 -14.85 1.37 -12.09
C GLY A 32 -13.92 2.48 -12.58
N LEU A 33 -12.95 2.90 -11.76
CA LEU A 33 -11.98 3.94 -12.10
C LEU A 33 -10.56 3.39 -12.04
N TRP A 34 -9.72 3.85 -12.96
CA TRP A 34 -8.28 3.57 -12.95
C TRP A 34 -7.53 4.54 -12.04
N TRP A 35 -6.69 3.97 -11.17
CA TRP A 35 -5.82 4.67 -10.23
C TRP A 35 -4.36 4.35 -10.58
N ARG A 36 -3.50 5.38 -10.69
CA ARG A 36 -2.10 5.22 -11.13
C ARG A 36 -1.23 4.42 -10.16
N SER A 37 -1.59 4.39 -8.87
CA SER A 37 -0.98 3.55 -7.85
C SER A 37 -1.94 3.34 -6.68
N VAL A 38 -1.60 2.41 -5.79
CA VAL A 38 -2.33 2.21 -4.51
C VAL A 38 -2.38 3.51 -3.70
N GLU A 39 -1.29 4.28 -3.66
CA GLU A 39 -1.24 5.59 -2.97
C GLU A 39 -2.32 6.55 -3.46
N HIS A 40 -2.60 6.61 -4.77
CA HIS A 40 -3.64 7.50 -5.31
C HIS A 40 -5.03 7.12 -4.78
N TYR A 41 -5.35 5.82 -4.83
CA TYR A 41 -6.62 5.32 -4.30
C TYR A 41 -6.71 5.59 -2.80
N PHE A 42 -5.72 5.18 -2.03
CA PHE A 42 -5.70 5.31 -0.58
C PHE A 42 -5.88 6.76 -0.11
N GLN A 43 -5.17 7.71 -0.73
CA GLN A 43 -5.28 9.13 -0.38
C GLN A 43 -6.64 9.72 -0.78
N ALA A 44 -7.24 9.27 -1.89
CA ALA A 44 -8.56 9.74 -2.28
C ALA A 44 -9.65 9.23 -1.32
N GLN A 45 -9.55 7.98 -0.84
CA GLN A 45 -10.57 7.38 0.04
C GLN A 45 -10.67 8.03 1.43
N LYS A 46 -9.75 8.94 1.75
CA LYS A 46 -9.82 9.81 2.92
C LYS A 46 -10.95 10.82 2.88
N PHE A 47 -11.44 11.21 1.71
CA PHE A 47 -12.37 12.32 1.54
C PHE A 47 -13.70 11.84 0.98
N HIS A 48 -14.80 12.55 1.32
CA HIS A 48 -16.10 12.33 0.69
C HIS A 48 -16.30 13.19 -0.57
N ASP A 49 -15.60 14.33 -0.66
CA ASP A 49 -15.73 15.27 -1.78
C ASP A 49 -15.25 14.63 -3.10
N ALA A 50 -16.17 14.45 -4.04
CA ALA A 50 -15.90 13.75 -5.29
C ALA A 50 -14.90 14.51 -6.19
N ALA A 51 -14.96 15.85 -6.22
CA ALA A 51 -14.05 16.66 -7.03
C ALA A 51 -12.62 16.60 -6.48
N TYR A 52 -12.47 16.57 -5.16
CA TYR A 52 -11.17 16.46 -4.50
C TYR A 52 -10.58 15.06 -4.66
N ARG A 53 -11.40 14.02 -4.55
CA ARG A 53 -11.00 12.63 -4.86
C ARG A 53 -10.49 12.51 -6.30
N GLU A 54 -11.20 13.13 -7.25
CA GLU A 54 -10.80 13.13 -8.65
C GLU A 54 -9.46 13.85 -8.85
N ARG A 55 -9.27 15.01 -8.19
CA ARG A 55 -7.99 15.73 -8.20
C ARG A 55 -6.82 14.85 -7.70
N ILE A 56 -7.04 14.05 -6.66
CA ILE A 56 -6.05 13.10 -6.17
C ILE A 56 -5.82 11.98 -7.19
N ARG A 57 -6.89 11.42 -7.77
CA ARG A 57 -6.81 10.34 -8.76
C ARG A 57 -5.98 10.71 -9.98
N VAL A 58 -6.15 11.93 -10.50
CA VAL A 58 -5.48 12.40 -11.72
C VAL A 58 -4.11 13.02 -11.46
N ALA A 59 -3.64 13.06 -10.21
CA ALA A 59 -2.29 13.51 -9.87
C ALA A 59 -1.25 12.68 -10.65
N LEU A 60 -0.16 13.32 -11.08
CA LEU A 60 0.80 12.67 -11.96
C LEU A 60 1.64 11.62 -11.22
N ARG A 61 2.05 11.93 -9.99
CA ARG A 61 2.96 11.12 -9.20
C ARG A 61 2.33 10.73 -7.85
N PRO A 62 2.64 9.54 -7.32
CA PRO A 62 2.18 9.12 -5.98
C PRO A 62 2.53 10.11 -4.87
N LYS A 63 3.68 10.79 -4.97
CA LYS A 63 4.07 11.86 -4.03
C LYS A 63 3.12 13.05 -4.06
N ASP A 64 2.59 13.41 -5.24
CA ASP A 64 1.62 14.49 -5.37
C ASP A 64 0.27 14.07 -4.78
N ALA A 65 -0.15 12.82 -4.99
CA ALA A 65 -1.34 12.26 -4.36
C ALA A 65 -1.23 12.24 -2.82
N LYS A 66 -0.07 11.82 -2.28
CA LYS A 66 0.22 11.89 -0.83
C LYS A 66 0.13 13.32 -0.30
N ALA A 67 0.76 14.27 -0.99
CA ALA A 67 0.74 15.67 -0.59
C ALA A 67 -0.69 16.23 -0.55
N LEU A 68 -1.51 15.92 -1.56
CA LEU A 68 -2.94 16.28 -1.57
C LEU A 68 -3.68 15.63 -0.40
N GLY A 69 -3.50 14.33 -0.14
CA GLY A 69 -4.18 13.65 0.95
C GLY A 69 -3.69 13.96 2.37
N MET A 70 -2.63 14.77 2.51
CA MET A 70 -2.19 15.36 3.78
C MET A 70 -2.72 16.79 4.00
N THR A 71 -3.56 17.30 3.08
CA THR A 71 -4.19 18.61 3.23
C THR A 71 -5.02 18.70 4.52
N ARG A 72 -5.13 19.92 5.04
CA ARG A 72 -6.08 20.29 6.12
C ARG A 72 -7.27 21.11 5.61
N GLN A 73 -7.32 21.39 4.31
CA GLN A 73 -8.37 22.21 3.70
C GLN A 73 -9.71 21.46 3.57
N PHE A 74 -9.66 20.13 3.54
CA PHE A 74 -10.84 19.27 3.37
C PHE A 74 -10.96 18.33 4.57
N PRO A 75 -12.18 18.09 5.08
CA PRO A 75 -12.39 17.15 6.16
C PRO A 75 -12.16 15.71 5.68
N LEU A 76 -11.45 14.94 6.50
CA LEU A 76 -11.39 13.49 6.36
C LEU A 76 -12.77 12.89 6.66
N ARG A 77 -13.05 11.70 6.11
CA ARG A 77 -14.17 10.87 6.54
C ARG A 77 -14.05 10.56 8.03
N ALA A 78 -15.17 10.60 8.74
CA ALA A 78 -15.20 10.51 10.20
C ALA A 78 -14.69 9.16 10.73
N ASP A 79 -14.84 8.10 9.94
CA ASP A 79 -14.44 6.73 10.26
C ASP A 79 -13.05 6.34 9.70
N TRP A 80 -12.24 7.32 9.27
CA TRP A 80 -10.99 7.06 8.55
C TRP A 80 -10.03 6.14 9.32
N GLU A 81 -9.86 6.40 10.62
CA GLU A 81 -8.94 5.61 11.44
C GLU A 81 -9.39 4.16 11.59
N GLN A 82 -10.69 3.88 11.50
CA GLN A 82 -11.25 2.53 11.56
C GLN A 82 -11.13 1.80 10.22
N VAL A 83 -11.21 2.51 9.09
CA VAL A 83 -11.28 1.87 7.76
C VAL A 83 -9.96 1.86 6.99
N LYS A 84 -8.97 2.67 7.36
CA LYS A 84 -7.72 2.84 6.58
C LYS A 84 -7.01 1.52 6.27
N ASP A 85 -6.99 0.58 7.21
CA ASP A 85 -6.33 -0.71 7.02
C ASP A 85 -7.08 -1.58 6.01
N ALA A 86 -8.42 -1.60 6.06
CA ALA A 86 -9.25 -2.33 5.10
C ALA A 86 -9.14 -1.72 3.69
N VAL A 87 -9.17 -0.38 3.60
CA VAL A 87 -8.98 0.34 2.33
C VAL A 87 -7.61 0.03 1.73
N MET A 88 -6.57 -0.03 2.54
CA MET A 88 -5.22 -0.40 2.09
C MET A 88 -5.18 -1.86 1.64
N PHE A 89 -5.73 -2.78 2.43
CA PHE A 89 -5.78 -4.20 2.09
C PHE A 89 -6.46 -4.43 0.74
N ASP A 90 -7.64 -3.86 0.52
CA ASP A 90 -8.38 -4.03 -0.74
C ASP A 90 -7.59 -3.52 -1.95
N ALA A 91 -6.92 -2.38 -1.81
CA ALA A 91 -6.13 -1.78 -2.87
C ALA A 91 -4.85 -2.57 -3.17
N VAL A 92 -4.17 -3.05 -2.14
CA VAL A 92 -2.98 -3.92 -2.27
C VAL A 92 -3.39 -5.25 -2.91
N LEU A 93 -4.45 -5.91 -2.41
CA LEU A 93 -4.98 -7.13 -3.00
C LEU A 93 -5.29 -6.94 -4.48
N ARG A 94 -6.02 -5.87 -4.83
CA ARG A 94 -6.32 -5.55 -6.22
C ARG A 94 -5.06 -5.37 -7.05
N LYS A 95 -4.05 -4.64 -6.56
CA LYS A 95 -2.76 -4.47 -7.25
C LYS A 95 -2.13 -5.82 -7.60
N PHE A 96 -2.00 -6.72 -6.64
CA PHE A 96 -1.41 -8.02 -6.91
C PHE A 96 -2.28 -8.85 -7.86
N MET A 97 -3.61 -8.84 -7.73
CA MET A 97 -4.51 -9.53 -8.66
C MET A 97 -4.47 -8.98 -10.09
N THR A 98 -4.29 -7.67 -10.25
CA THR A 98 -4.23 -7.01 -11.57
C THR A 98 -2.93 -7.32 -12.32
N HIS A 99 -1.84 -7.55 -11.59
CA HIS A 99 -0.49 -7.71 -12.16
C HIS A 99 0.06 -9.11 -11.87
N PRO A 100 -0.05 -10.08 -12.80
CA PRO A 100 0.34 -11.47 -12.56
C PRO A 100 1.80 -11.65 -12.11
N THR A 101 2.73 -10.87 -12.67
CA THR A 101 4.15 -10.89 -12.30
C THR A 101 4.37 -10.49 -10.84
N LEU A 102 3.57 -9.55 -10.33
CA LEU A 102 3.61 -9.14 -8.92
C LEU A 102 3.02 -10.21 -8.03
N THR A 103 1.93 -10.87 -8.46
CA THR A 103 1.39 -12.04 -7.75
C THR A 103 2.47 -13.11 -7.58
N GLU A 104 3.17 -13.47 -8.65
CA GLU A 104 4.25 -14.46 -8.61
C GLU A 104 5.36 -14.02 -7.66
N MET A 105 5.85 -12.79 -7.79
CA MET A 105 6.87 -12.23 -6.91
C MET A 105 6.47 -12.27 -5.42
N LEU A 106 5.20 -11.98 -5.10
CA LEU A 106 4.70 -12.06 -3.73
C LEU A 106 4.60 -13.51 -3.23
N LEU A 107 4.16 -14.44 -4.06
CA LEU A 107 4.09 -15.86 -3.69
C LEU A 107 5.48 -16.47 -3.48
N GLU A 108 6.48 -16.04 -4.27
CA GLU A 108 7.89 -16.43 -4.14
C GLU A 108 8.55 -15.95 -2.84
N THR A 109 7.92 -15.00 -2.12
CA THR A 109 8.35 -14.66 -0.76
C THR A 109 8.19 -15.84 0.21
N ARG A 110 7.39 -16.86 -0.14
CA ARG A 110 7.08 -18.01 0.71
C ARG A 110 6.59 -17.55 2.06
N ASP A 111 7.13 -18.04 3.16
CA ASP A 111 6.68 -17.69 4.51
C ASP A 111 7.58 -16.63 5.16
N ARG A 112 8.48 -16.01 4.37
CA ARG A 112 9.36 -14.95 4.85
C ARG A 112 8.55 -13.75 5.33
N VAL A 113 9.05 -13.13 6.40
CA VAL A 113 8.51 -11.87 6.91
C VAL A 113 8.83 -10.77 5.91
N ILE A 114 7.84 -9.91 5.66
CA ILE A 114 7.98 -8.75 4.78
C ILE A 114 7.89 -7.48 5.62
N VAL A 115 8.87 -6.58 5.47
CA VAL A 115 8.96 -5.33 6.22
C VAL A 115 9.13 -4.14 5.29
N GLU A 116 8.24 -3.16 5.42
CA GLU A 116 8.46 -1.84 4.81
C GLU A 116 9.46 -1.06 5.67
N ASN A 117 10.67 -0.86 5.16
CA ASN A 117 11.77 -0.20 5.87
C ASN A 117 11.73 1.32 5.73
N ALA A 118 10.53 1.90 5.90
CA ALA A 118 10.33 3.34 5.78
C ALA A 118 10.82 4.06 7.06
N PRO A 119 11.92 4.84 7.01
CA PRO A 119 12.59 5.36 8.20
C PRO A 119 11.80 6.44 8.93
N MET A 120 10.73 6.97 8.32
CA MET A 120 9.89 8.03 8.92
C MET A 120 8.42 7.59 9.06
N ASP A 121 8.08 6.33 8.76
CA ASP A 121 6.71 5.82 8.85
C ASP A 121 6.66 4.65 9.83
N ALA A 122 6.21 4.95 11.06
CA ALA A 122 6.07 3.96 12.12
C ALA A 122 4.70 3.25 12.10
N TYR A 123 3.77 3.64 11.23
CA TYR A 123 2.46 2.99 11.12
C TYR A 123 2.48 1.95 9.99
N TRP A 124 2.79 2.37 8.77
CA TRP A 124 2.84 1.47 7.61
C TRP A 124 4.13 0.66 7.58
N GLY A 125 5.26 1.28 7.94
CA GLY A 125 6.57 0.67 8.02
C GLY A 125 7.07 0.38 9.43
N CYS A 126 8.34 -0.03 9.52
CA CYS A 126 9.01 -0.30 10.78
C CYS A 126 9.60 0.95 11.46
N GLY A 127 9.50 2.13 10.84
CA GLY A 127 10.03 3.37 11.42
C GLY A 127 11.55 3.40 11.60
N PRO A 128 12.08 4.47 12.22
CA PRO A 128 13.53 4.71 12.31
C PRO A 128 14.28 3.75 13.23
N ASP A 129 13.58 3.16 14.20
CA ASP A 129 14.13 2.26 15.23
C ASP A 129 13.74 0.79 15.00
N GLY A 130 13.04 0.49 13.90
CA GLY A 130 12.53 -0.85 13.60
C GLY A 130 11.37 -1.30 14.51
N GLN A 131 10.79 -0.41 15.31
CA GLN A 131 9.71 -0.71 16.26
C GLN A 131 8.32 -0.27 15.78
N GLY A 132 8.23 0.27 14.57
CA GLY A 132 6.97 0.59 13.92
C GLY A 132 6.08 -0.64 13.70
N LEU A 133 4.80 -0.40 13.43
CA LEU A 133 3.78 -1.43 13.35
C LEU A 133 3.91 -2.32 12.11
N ASN A 134 4.64 -1.87 11.08
CA ASN A 134 4.80 -2.59 9.80
C ASN A 134 3.47 -3.08 9.23
N ARG A 135 2.42 -2.25 9.28
CA ARG A 135 1.06 -2.63 8.83
C ARG A 135 1.05 -2.99 7.35
N LEU A 136 1.87 -2.35 6.51
CA LEU A 136 1.95 -2.70 5.09
C LEU A 136 2.55 -4.09 4.88
N GLY A 137 3.65 -4.41 5.57
CA GLY A 137 4.24 -5.75 5.53
C GLY A 137 3.25 -6.83 5.97
N GLN A 138 2.49 -6.57 7.05
CA GLN A 138 1.42 -7.47 7.51
C GLN A 138 0.33 -7.65 6.44
N ILE A 139 -0.12 -6.57 5.79
CA ILE A 139 -1.10 -6.63 4.70
C ILE A 139 -0.56 -7.43 3.52
N LEU A 140 0.70 -7.24 3.11
CA LEU A 140 1.31 -8.00 2.02
C LEU A 140 1.31 -9.51 2.32
N MET A 141 1.63 -9.89 3.55
CA MET A 141 1.57 -11.29 3.97
C MET A 141 0.13 -11.83 3.99
N GLN A 142 -0.86 -11.04 4.42
CA GLN A 142 -2.27 -11.45 4.33
C GLN A 142 -2.76 -11.60 2.88
N VAL A 143 -2.37 -10.68 2.00
CA VAL A 143 -2.66 -10.74 0.56
C VAL A 143 -2.01 -11.97 -0.06
N ARG A 144 -0.78 -12.30 0.33
CA ARG A 144 -0.10 -13.54 -0.11
C ARG A 144 -0.93 -14.78 0.23
N GLU A 145 -1.41 -14.91 1.46
CA GLU A 145 -2.24 -16.06 1.85
C GLU A 145 -3.57 -16.08 1.06
N ARG A 146 -4.22 -14.93 0.89
CA ARG A 146 -5.45 -14.85 0.09
C ARG A 146 -5.26 -15.28 -1.37
N LEU A 147 -4.12 -14.93 -1.97
CA LEU A 147 -3.76 -15.32 -3.34
C LEU A 147 -3.40 -16.80 -3.45
N ARG A 148 -2.85 -17.42 -2.39
CA ARG A 148 -2.62 -18.87 -2.34
C ARG A 148 -3.93 -19.65 -2.33
N GLU A 149 -4.88 -19.24 -1.48
CA GLU A 149 -6.20 -19.88 -1.39
C GLU A 149 -6.98 -19.83 -2.70
N GLY A 150 -6.89 -18.73 -3.45
CA GLY A 150 -7.57 -18.58 -4.74
C GLY A 150 -6.95 -19.38 -5.89
N ARG A 151 -5.83 -20.08 -5.66
CA ARG A 151 -5.15 -20.95 -6.63
C ARG A 151 -5.36 -22.45 -6.36
N GLY A 152 -6.00 -22.81 -5.24
CA GLY A 152 -6.43 -24.18 -4.91
C GLY A 152 -7.84 -24.45 -5.41
#